data_AF-A0A3D2BVN0-F1
#
_entry.id   AF-A0A3D2BVN0-F1
#
_cell.length_a   1.000
_cell.length_b   1.000
_cell.length_c   1.000
_cell.angle_alpha   90.00
_cell.angle_beta   90.00
_cell.angle_gamma   90.00
#
_symmetry.space_group_name_H-M   'P 1'
#
loop_
_entity.id
_entity.type
_entity.pdbx_description
1 polymer ?
#
loop_
_entity_poly.entity_id
_entity_poly.type
_entity_poly.pdbx_seq_one_letter_code
_entity_poly.pdbx_strand_id
1 'polypeptide(L)'
;MRVVVNALSARRGGMITYTRNLMQSFRDRGVDAVFALPAGSPLQAEDIETISHPVTWMSPLSRVIWEQVAWRRIVKKLKPDIMYSSANFGLIGSPVPQILLVREGGL
;
A
#
# COMPACT_ATOMS: atom_id res chain seq x y z
N MET A 1 1.88 -16.97 4.80
CA MET A 1 1.17 -15.76 5.25
C MET A 1 1.31 -14.72 4.16
N ARG A 2 0.21 -14.20 3.64
CA ARG A 2 0.19 -13.23 2.55
C ARG A 2 -0.09 -11.82 3.07
N VAL A 3 0.79 -10.88 2.73
CA VAL A 3 0.70 -9.47 3.16
C VAL A 3 0.28 -8.60 1.98
N VAL A 4 -0.77 -7.80 2.16
CA VAL A 4 -1.04 -6.66 1.25
C VAL A 4 -0.39 -5.42 1.84
N VAL A 5 0.55 -4.82 1.11
CA VAL A 5 1.17 -3.56 1.50
C VAL A 5 0.47 -2.40 0.78
N ASN A 6 -0.25 -1.58 1.52
CA ASN A 6 -0.83 -0.33 1.03
C ASN A 6 0.23 0.77 0.99
N ALA A 7 0.81 0.98 -0.19
CA ALA A 7 1.79 2.02 -0.49
C ALA A 7 1.28 3.01 -1.57
N LEU A 8 -0.04 3.17 -1.67
CA LEU A 8 -0.68 4.02 -2.68
C LEU A 8 -0.30 5.52 -2.57
N SER A 9 0.23 5.92 -1.41
CA SER A 9 0.72 7.28 -1.14
C SER A 9 2.22 7.46 -1.44
N ALA A 10 2.96 6.39 -1.78
CA ALA A 10 4.39 6.44 -2.07
C ALA A 10 4.66 7.03 -3.47
N ARG A 11 4.64 8.35 -3.57
CA ARG A 11 4.73 9.08 -4.86
C ARG A 11 6.07 9.74 -5.12
N ARG A 12 6.73 10.25 -4.07
CA ARG A 12 7.97 11.05 -4.17
C ARG A 12 8.78 10.95 -2.89
N GLY A 13 10.05 11.35 -2.99
CA GLY A 13 10.94 11.55 -1.84
C GLY A 13 11.15 10.28 -1.02
N GLY A 14 11.32 10.47 0.29
CA GLY A 14 11.66 9.39 1.23
C GLY A 14 10.66 8.23 1.28
N MET A 15 9.41 8.44 0.86
CA MET A 15 8.41 7.36 0.80
C MET A 15 8.69 6.34 -0.32
N ILE A 16 9.27 6.76 -1.45
CA ILE A 16 9.71 5.83 -2.49
C ILE A 16 10.86 5.00 -1.95
N THR A 17 11.88 5.64 -1.37
CA THR A 17 13.05 4.96 -0.80
C THR A 17 12.65 3.97 0.29
N TYR A 18 11.78 4.40 1.21
CA TYR A 18 11.25 3.53 2.26
C TYR A 18 10.52 2.31 1.68
N THR A 19 9.63 2.53 0.70
CA THR A 19 8.84 1.44 0.10
C THR A 19 9.75 0.47 -0.65
N ARG A 20 10.76 0.96 -1.39
CA ARG A 20 11.77 0.11 -2.04
C ARG A 20 12.52 -0.75 -1.04
N ASN A 21 13.03 -0.15 0.03
CA ASN A 21 13.78 -0.88 1.06
C ASN A 21 12.89 -1.94 1.74
N LEU A 22 11.60 -1.63 1.94
CA LEU A 22 10.64 -2.59 2.46
C LEU A 22 10.40 -3.75 1.49
N MET A 23 10.23 -3.47 0.20
CA MET A 23 10.09 -4.49 -0.85
C MET A 23 11.30 -5.42 -0.89
N GLN A 24 12.52 -4.86 -0.88
CA GLN A 24 13.76 -5.64 -0.84
C GLN A 24 13.85 -6.48 0.43
N SER A 25 13.57 -5.90 1.60
CA SER A 25 13.59 -6.66 2.86
C SER A 25 12.54 -7.77 2.90
N PHE A 26 11.38 -7.60 2.26
CA PHE A 26 10.34 -8.63 2.19
C PHE A 26 10.79 -9.78 1.28
N ARG A 27 11.33 -9.45 0.10
CA ARG A 27 11.88 -10.42 -0.84
C ARG A 27 13.02 -11.22 -0.21
N ASP A 28 13.99 -10.55 0.40
CA ASP A 28 15.18 -11.19 0.99
C ASP A 28 14.81 -12.13 2.16
N ARG A 29 13.64 -11.92 2.77
CA ARG A 29 13.06 -12.76 3.84
C ARG A 29 12.03 -13.78 3.33
N GLY A 30 11.76 -13.82 2.03
CA GLY A 30 10.77 -14.73 1.43
C GLY A 30 9.32 -14.44 1.88
N VAL A 31 8.98 -13.19 2.17
CA VAL A 31 7.62 -12.80 2.55
C VAL A 31 6.74 -12.77 1.31
N ASP A 32 5.67 -13.59 1.30
CA ASP A 32 4.61 -13.51 0.28
C ASP A 32 3.85 -12.19 0.46
N ALA A 33 4.09 -11.24 -0.45
CA ALA A 33 3.49 -9.93 -0.37
C ALA A 33 3.17 -9.34 -1.74
N VAL A 34 2.10 -8.56 -1.77
CA VAL A 34 1.70 -7.73 -2.90
C VAL A 34 1.67 -6.26 -2.49
N PHE A 35 2.37 -5.43 -3.25
CA PHE A 35 2.47 -3.99 -3.00
C PHE A 35 1.48 -3.23 -3.88
N ALA A 36 0.54 -2.52 -3.24
CA ALA A 36 -0.36 -1.60 -3.91
C ALA A 36 0.29 -0.22 -4.06
N LEU A 37 0.57 0.16 -5.31
CA LEU A 37 1.33 1.35 -5.68
C LEU A 37 0.48 2.35 -6.48
N PRO A 38 0.82 3.64 -6.49
CA PRO A 38 0.24 4.55 -7.47
C PRO A 38 0.60 4.11 -8.89
N ALA A 39 -0.32 4.29 -9.84
CA ALA A 39 -0.07 4.06 -11.25
C ALA A 39 1.13 4.91 -11.73
N GLY A 40 2.04 4.30 -12.51
CA GLY A 40 3.29 4.92 -12.95
C GLY A 40 4.39 4.98 -11.90
N SER A 41 4.24 4.28 -10.76
CA SER A 41 5.31 4.18 -9.77
C SER A 41 6.54 3.47 -10.36
N PRO A 42 7.77 3.99 -10.16
CA PRO A 42 8.99 3.32 -10.59
C PRO A 42 9.24 2.00 -9.85
N LEU A 43 8.53 1.76 -8.74
CA LEU A 43 8.64 0.54 -7.94
C LEU A 43 7.92 -0.67 -8.58
N GLN A 44 7.16 -0.47 -9.66
CA GLN A 44 6.55 -1.59 -10.40
C GLN A 44 7.58 -2.48 -11.11
N ALA A 45 8.80 -1.97 -11.32
CA ALA A 45 9.90 -2.71 -11.93
C ALA A 45 10.69 -3.57 -10.93
N GLU A 46 10.35 -3.52 -9.65
CA GLU A 46 10.99 -4.37 -8.64
C GLU A 46 10.49 -5.82 -8.76
N ASP A 47 11.36 -6.78 -8.43
CA ASP A 47 11.06 -8.22 -8.47
C ASP A 47 10.22 -8.67 -7.26
N ILE A 48 9.00 -8.14 -7.16
CA ILE A 48 7.98 -8.51 -6.17
C ILE A 48 6.60 -8.21 -6.74
N GLU A 49 5.56 -8.92 -6.29
CA GLU A 49 4.22 -8.73 -6.81
C GLU A 49 3.73 -7.29 -6.53
N THR A 50 3.25 -6.61 -7.58
CA THR A 50 2.68 -5.26 -7.45
C THR A 50 1.32 -5.18 -8.13
N ILE A 51 0.44 -4.34 -7.56
CA ILE A 51 -0.78 -3.87 -8.21
C ILE A 51 -0.77 -2.35 -8.22
N SER A 52 -1.41 -1.73 -9.21
CA SER A 52 -1.40 -0.27 -9.33
C SER A 52 -2.76 0.32 -9.58
N HIS A 53 -2.96 1.53 -9.04
CA HIS A 53 -4.21 2.26 -9.17
C HIS A 53 -3.98 3.76 -9.43
N PRO A 54 -4.83 4.41 -10.25
CA PRO A 54 -4.67 5.81 -10.68
C PRO A 54 -5.14 6.81 -9.61
N VAL A 55 -4.61 6.65 -8.40
CA VAL A 55 -5.04 7.37 -7.20
C VAL A 55 -4.43 8.76 -7.08
N THR A 56 -3.43 9.02 -7.92
CA THR A 56 -2.74 10.30 -8.07
C THR A 56 -3.62 11.39 -8.64
N TRP A 57 -4.59 11.01 -9.48
CA TRP A 57 -5.50 11.92 -10.17
C TRP A 57 -6.80 12.19 -9.40
N MET A 58 -7.00 11.50 -8.27
CA MET A 58 -8.20 11.66 -7.44
C MET A 58 -8.12 12.92 -6.59
N SER A 59 -9.21 13.66 -6.49
CA SER A 59 -9.36 14.72 -5.48
C SER A 59 -9.35 14.11 -4.07
N PRO A 60 -9.04 14.88 -3.00
CA PRO A 60 -8.95 14.34 -1.65
C PRO A 60 -10.23 13.61 -1.18
N LEU A 61 -11.41 14.16 -1.50
CA LEU A 61 -12.67 13.52 -1.11
C LEU A 61 -12.95 12.23 -1.90
N SER A 62 -12.74 12.25 -3.22
CA SER A 62 -12.95 11.05 -4.03
C SER A 62 -11.92 9.97 -3.70
N ARG A 63 -10.71 10.36 -3.30
CA ARG A 63 -9.67 9.49 -2.78
C ARG A 63 -10.14 8.76 -1.51
N VAL A 64 -10.65 9.49 -0.52
CA VAL A 64 -11.18 8.89 0.73
C VAL A 64 -12.33 7.93 0.43
N ILE A 65 -13.28 8.33 -0.41
CA ILE A 65 -14.43 7.47 -0.78
C ILE A 65 -13.94 6.20 -1.50
N TRP A 66 -13.03 6.34 -2.47
CA TRP A 66 -12.46 5.22 -3.19
C TRP A 66 -11.71 4.27 -2.25
N GLU A 67 -10.95 4.82 -1.30
CA GLU A 67 -10.23 4.00 -0.34
C GLU A 67 -11.20 3.23 0.59
N GLN A 68 -12.28 3.85 1.06
CA GLN A 68 -13.23 3.12 1.93
C GLN A 68 -14.07 2.09 1.18
N VAL A 69 -14.30 2.26 -0.13
CA VAL A 69 -15.21 1.40 -0.92
C VAL A 69 -14.46 0.46 -1.85
N ALA A 70 -13.72 1.00 -2.82
CA ALA A 70 -13.06 0.21 -3.86
C ALA A 70 -11.84 -0.52 -3.30
N TRP A 71 -10.97 0.19 -2.57
CA TRP A 71 -9.78 -0.42 -1.97
C TRP A 71 -10.14 -1.54 -1.00
N ARG A 72 -11.16 -1.35 -0.15
CA ARG A 72 -11.70 -2.42 0.70
C ARG A 72 -12.09 -3.68 -0.07
N ARG A 73 -12.76 -3.53 -1.22
CA ARG A 73 -13.13 -4.67 -2.08
C ARG A 73 -11.91 -5.32 -2.73
N ILE A 74 -10.91 -4.53 -3.14
CA ILE A 74 -9.66 -5.02 -3.70
C ILE A 74 -8.91 -5.86 -2.67
N VAL A 75 -8.70 -5.33 -1.45
CA VAL A 75 -8.06 -6.07 -0.35
C VAL A 75 -8.80 -7.39 -0.09
N LYS A 76 -10.14 -7.39 -0.03
CA LYS A 76 -10.92 -8.62 0.14
C LYS A 76 -10.71 -9.64 -0.98
N LYS A 77 -10.56 -9.18 -2.24
CA LYS A 77 -10.30 -10.06 -3.39
C LYS A 77 -8.90 -10.67 -3.40
N LEU A 78 -7.90 -9.93 -2.91
CA LEU A 78 -6.53 -10.41 -2.78
C LEU A 78 -6.38 -11.48 -1.69
N LYS A 79 -7.38 -11.62 -0.81
CA LYS A 79 -7.41 -12.57 0.31
C LYS A 79 -6.10 -12.61 1.13
N PRO A 80 -5.55 -11.45 1.55
CA PRO A 80 -4.38 -11.46 2.42
C PRO A 80 -4.73 -11.98 3.81
N ASP A 81 -3.71 -12.37 4.57
CA ASP A 81 -3.84 -12.62 6.01
C ASP A 81 -3.76 -11.32 6.81
N ILE A 82 -3.02 -10.32 6.30
CA ILE A 82 -2.81 -9.03 6.95
C ILE A 82 -2.61 -7.89 5.94
N MET A 83 -3.09 -6.70 6.29
CA MET A 83 -2.82 -5.47 5.53
C MET A 83 -1.83 -4.59 6.29
N TYR A 84 -0.71 -4.24 5.67
CA TYR A 84 0.24 -3.26 6.20
C TYR A 84 0.12 -1.94 5.42
N SER A 85 -0.13 -0.82 6.09
CA SER A 85 -0.16 0.50 5.45
C SER A 85 1.10 1.28 5.81
N SER A 86 1.87 1.64 4.78
CA SER A 86 3.15 2.36 4.94
C SER A 86 2.99 3.86 5.18
N ALA A 87 1.76 4.35 5.23
CA ALA A 87 1.40 5.73 5.54
C ALA A 87 0.20 5.76 6.48
N ASN A 88 -0.17 6.97 6.95
CA ASN A 88 -1.21 7.24 7.94
C ASN A 88 -2.66 7.01 7.43
N PHE A 89 -2.89 6.01 6.57
CA PHE A 89 -4.23 5.67 6.07
C PHE A 89 -4.59 4.21 6.37
N GLY A 90 -5.76 3.98 6.96
CA GLY A 90 -6.33 2.66 7.23
C GLY A 90 -7.78 2.53 6.77
N LEU A 91 -8.23 1.29 6.57
CA LEU A 91 -9.61 0.97 6.21
C LEU A 91 -10.50 0.95 7.45
N ILE A 92 -11.63 1.65 7.41
CA ILE A 92 -12.67 1.48 8.43
C ILE A 92 -13.37 0.14 8.18
N GLY A 93 -13.41 -0.71 9.21
CA GLY A 93 -13.91 -2.08 9.11
C GLY A 93 -13.10 -2.92 8.12
N SER A 94 -11.77 -2.85 8.18
CA SER A 94 -10.85 -3.64 7.34
C SER A 94 -11.28 -5.12 7.29
N PRO A 95 -11.26 -5.76 6.10
CA PRO A 95 -11.64 -7.16 5.95
C PRO A 95 -10.66 -8.15 6.60
N VAL A 96 -9.47 -7.65 6.98
CA VAL A 96 -8.37 -8.40 7.60
C VAL A 96 -7.73 -7.53 8.69
N PRO A 97 -6.98 -8.12 9.65
CA PRO A 97 -6.15 -7.35 10.56
C PRO A 97 -5.28 -6.34 9.79
N GLN A 98 -5.18 -5.12 10.30
CA GLN A 98 -4.38 -4.07 9.66
C GLN A 98 -3.35 -3.51 10.62
N ILE A 99 -2.14 -3.30 10.12
CA ILE A 99 -1.06 -2.59 10.79
C ILE A 99 -0.88 -1.26 10.08
N LEU A 100 -0.90 -0.18 10.86
CA LEU A 100 -0.75 1.17 10.37
C LEU A 100 0.60 1.72 10.84
N LEU A 101 1.47 2.09 9.91
CA LEU A 101 2.63 2.90 10.25
C LEU A 101 2.17 4.34 10.45
N VAL A 102 2.05 4.75 11.72
CA VAL A 102 1.77 6.13 12.08
C VAL A 102 3.10 6.88 12.13
N ARG A 103 3.22 7.93 11.30
CA ARG A 103 4.29 8.92 11.37
C ARG A 103 3.68 10.24 11.79
N GLU A 104 4.17 10.77 12.92
CA GLU A 104 4.02 12.18 13.26
C GLU A 104 4.64 13.00 12.12
N GLY A 105 3.91 13.99 11.61
CA GLY A 105 4.41 14.90 10.57
C GLY A 105 5.53 15.77 11.13
N GLY A 106 6.75 15.22 11.18
CA GLY A 106 7.95 15.95 11.57
C GLY A 106 8.59 16.61 10.35
N LEU A 107 8.32 17.93 10.22
CA LEU A 107 9.10 19.00 9.56
C LEU A 107 9.55 18.79 8.09
#